data_AF-A0A9X4QP27-F1
#
_entry.id   AF-A0A9X4QP27-F1
#
_cell.length_a   1.000
_cell.length_b   1.000
_cell.length_c   1.000
_cell.angle_alpha   90.00
_cell.angle_beta   90.00
_cell.angle_gamma   90.00
#
_symmetry.space_group_name_H-M   'P 1'
#
loop_
_entity.id
_entity.type
_entity.pdbx_description
1 polymer ?
#
loop_
_entity_poly.entity_id
_entity_poly.type
_entity_poly.pdbx_seq_one_letter_code
_entity_poly.pdbx_strand_id
1 'polypeptide(L)'
;MDVILWWGFYFLTFYAFLPGFISRMFGFRVFSRGIADREISLTFDDGPHPVYTPKLLDLLKAHGAHANFFCGRRACGEAPGHRAADA
;
A
#
# COMPACT_ATOMS: atom_id res chain seq x y z
N MET A 1 -47.06 0.13 -4.11
CA MET A 1 -45.84 0.75 -4.67
C MET A 1 -44.79 0.96 -3.58
N ASP A 2 -45.21 1.30 -2.36
CA ASP A 2 -44.32 1.56 -1.22
C ASP A 2 -43.47 0.37 -0.79
N VAL A 3 -44.04 -0.84 -0.76
CA VAL A 3 -43.31 -2.07 -0.39
C VAL A 3 -42.08 -2.27 -1.28
N ILE A 4 -42.21 -2.07 -2.59
CA ILE A 4 -41.11 -2.22 -3.55
C ILE A 4 -40.03 -1.17 -3.30
N LEU A 5 -40.40 0.07 -2.94
CA LEU A 5 -39.45 1.13 -2.61
C LEU A 5 -38.67 0.81 -1.33
N TRP A 6 -39.32 0.25 -0.30
CA TRP A 6 -38.64 -0.19 0.93
C TRP A 6 -37.67 -1.33 0.66
N TRP A 7 -38.07 -2.34 -0.12
CA TRP A 7 -37.17 -3.43 -0.52
C TRP A 7 -35.97 -2.91 -1.32
N GLY A 8 -36.20 -1.98 -2.25
CA GLY A 8 -35.14 -1.34 -3.02
C GLY A 8 -34.18 -0.55 -2.13
N PHE A 9 -34.72 0.22 -1.17
CA PHE A 9 -33.93 0.98 -0.20
C PHE A 9 -33.04 0.06 0.64
N TYR A 10 -33.60 -0.98 1.27
CA TYR A 10 -32.80 -1.94 2.04
C TYR A 10 -31.76 -2.62 1.18
N PHE A 11 -32.12 -3.09 -0.02
CA PHE A 11 -31.18 -3.74 -0.93
C PHE A 11 -30.01 -2.82 -1.30
N LEU A 12 -30.27 -1.56 -1.66
CA LEU A 12 -29.23 -0.56 -1.97
C LEU A 12 -28.36 -0.24 -0.75
N THR A 13 -28.96 -0.09 0.43
CA THR A 13 -28.20 0.14 1.66
C THR A 13 -27.30 -1.05 1.97
N PHE A 14 -27.82 -2.28 1.99
CA PHE A 14 -26.99 -3.45 2.23
C PHE A 14 -25.92 -3.63 1.16
N TYR A 15 -26.25 -3.45 -0.12
CA TYR A 15 -25.29 -3.55 -1.21
C TYR A 15 -24.15 -2.51 -1.11
N ALA A 16 -24.45 -1.27 -0.73
CA ALA A 16 -23.45 -0.21 -0.61
C ALA A 16 -22.57 -0.34 0.65
N PHE A 17 -23.17 -0.71 1.79
CA PHE A 17 -22.49 -0.65 3.09
C PHE A 17 -21.92 -1.99 3.55
N LEU A 18 -22.56 -3.12 3.22
CA LEU A 18 -22.11 -4.44 3.68
C LEU A 18 -20.72 -4.82 3.14
N PRO A 19 -20.37 -4.62 1.85
CA PRO A 19 -19.03 -4.92 1.36
C PRO A 19 -17.94 -4.05 1.99
N GLY A 20 -18.22 -2.75 2.21
CA GLY A 20 -17.31 -1.83 2.88
C GLY A 20 -17.08 -2.21 4.33
N PHE A 21 -18.15 -2.59 5.04
CA PHE A 21 -18.08 -3.07 6.42
C PHE A 21 -17.28 -4.38 6.52
N ILE A 22 -17.55 -5.37 5.66
CA ILE A 22 -16.81 -6.65 5.61
C ILE A 22 -15.33 -6.41 5.31
N SER A 23 -15.03 -5.61 4.29
CA SER A 23 -13.65 -5.30 3.89
C SER A 23 -12.85 -4.65 5.04
N ARG A 24 -13.47 -3.71 5.76
CA ARG A 24 -12.81 -2.97 6.83
C ARG A 24 -12.66 -3.76 8.12
N MET A 25 -13.64 -4.60 8.46
CA MET A 25 -13.60 -5.42 9.69
C MET A 25 -12.68 -6.63 9.55
N PHE A 26 -12.69 -7.29 8.39
CA PHE A 26 -11.95 -8.53 8.20
C PHE A 26 -10.65 -8.36 7.41
N GLY A 27 -10.29 -7.12 7.05
CA GLY A 27 -9.04 -6.81 6.37
C GLY A 27 -8.84 -7.65 5.11
N PHE A 28 -9.93 -7.89 4.36
CA PHE A 28 -9.91 -8.78 3.20
C PHE A 28 -8.92 -8.20 2.17
N ARG A 29 -7.72 -8.79 2.06
CA ARG A 29 -6.54 -8.41 1.24
C ARG A 29 -5.32 -7.85 1.97
N VAL A 30 -5.33 -7.69 3.29
CA VAL A 30 -4.10 -7.39 4.06
C VAL A 30 -3.50 -8.69 4.55
N PHE A 31 -2.43 -9.12 3.88
CA PHE A 31 -1.63 -10.25 4.33
C PHE A 31 -0.44 -9.72 5.12
N SER A 32 -0.46 -9.87 6.43
CA SER A 32 0.74 -9.69 7.26
C SER A 32 1.44 -11.03 7.40
N ARG A 33 2.67 -11.12 6.90
CA ARG A 33 3.49 -12.33 7.01
C ARG A 33 4.89 -11.91 7.44
N GLY A 34 5.22 -12.16 8.70
CA GLY A 34 6.49 -11.83 9.33
C GLY A 34 6.56 -12.48 10.71
N ILE A 35 7.77 -12.90 11.12
CA ILE A 35 8.02 -13.64 12.37
C ILE A 35 8.65 -12.70 13.43
N ALA A 36 8.98 -11.47 13.05
CA ALA A 36 9.80 -10.59 13.87
C ALA A 36 8.94 -9.66 14.73
N ASP A 37 8.95 -9.89 16.03
CA ASP A 37 8.22 -9.10 17.04
C ASP A 37 8.69 -7.63 17.14
N ARG A 38 9.83 -7.27 16.50
CA ARG A 38 10.49 -5.95 16.62
C ARG A 38 11.21 -5.48 15.36
N GLU A 39 10.71 -5.81 14.17
CA GLU A 39 11.25 -5.26 12.91
C GLU A 39 10.30 -4.21 12.31
N ILE A 40 10.89 -3.16 11.73
CA ILE A 40 10.18 -2.12 11.00
C ILE A 40 10.69 -2.16 9.57
N SER A 41 9.80 -2.35 8.60
CA SER A 41 10.12 -2.23 7.18
C SER A 41 9.73 -0.83 6.69
N LEU A 42 10.71 -0.05 6.23
CA LEU A 42 10.45 1.20 5.52
C LEU A 42 10.05 0.89 4.08
N THR A 43 8.95 1.48 3.62
CA THR A 43 8.44 1.30 2.25
C THR A 43 8.10 2.65 1.63
N PHE A 44 8.55 2.89 0.41
CA PHE A 44 8.29 4.11 -0.33
C PHE A 44 7.63 3.79 -1.67
N ASP A 45 6.44 4.34 -1.90
CA ASP A 45 5.73 4.24 -3.17
C ASP A 45 6.16 5.39 -4.12
N ASP A 46 5.93 5.21 -5.43
CA ASP A 46 6.10 6.22 -6.48
C ASP A 46 7.56 6.67 -6.79
N GLY A 47 8.55 5.79 -6.61
CA GLY A 47 9.95 6.12 -6.91
C GLY A 47 10.32 6.17 -8.41
N PRO A 48 11.43 6.85 -8.83
CA PRO A 48 12.24 7.82 -8.08
C PRO A 48 12.03 9.28 -8.53
N HIS A 49 12.04 10.21 -7.58
CA HIS A 49 12.05 11.66 -7.82
C HIS A 49 13.50 12.14 -7.98
N PRO A 50 13.86 12.89 -9.05
CA PRO A 50 15.25 13.19 -9.41
C PRO A 50 16.03 13.96 -8.34
N VAL A 51 15.34 14.77 -7.52
CA VAL A 51 15.98 15.61 -6.49
C VAL A 51 15.93 14.99 -5.09
N TYR A 52 14.90 14.21 -4.77
CA TYR A 52 14.61 13.79 -3.39
C TYR A 52 15.01 12.35 -3.13
N THR A 53 14.87 11.47 -4.12
CA THR A 53 15.30 10.07 -3.95
C THR A 53 16.79 9.94 -3.64
N PRO A 54 17.72 10.68 -4.29
CA PRO A 54 19.13 10.62 -3.91
C PRO A 54 19.38 11.03 -2.45
N LYS A 55 18.76 12.12 -2.00
CA LYS A 55 18.88 12.60 -0.61
C LYS A 55 18.34 11.59 0.41
N LEU A 56 17.23 10.93 0.07
CA LEU A 56 16.65 9.88 0.91
C LEU A 56 17.59 8.67 0.98
N LEU A 57 18.19 8.24 -0.13
CA LEU A 57 19.16 7.15 -0.17
C LEU A 57 20.42 7.48 0.66
N ASP A 58 20.92 8.71 0.59
CA ASP A 58 22.04 9.17 1.41
C ASP A 58 21.72 9.09 2.91
N LEU A 59 20.50 9.49 3.31
CA LEU A 59 20.05 9.40 4.70
C LEU A 59 19.89 7.95 5.16
N LEU A 60 19.27 7.09 4.35
CA LEU A 60 19.13 5.66 4.66
C LEU A 60 20.50 5.02 4.87
N LYS A 61 21.45 5.31 3.98
CA LYS A 61 22.84 4.84 4.10
C LYS A 61 23.54 5.39 5.35
N ALA A 62 23.37 6.67 5.66
CA ALA A 62 23.96 7.27 6.85
C ALA A 62 23.47 6.64 8.17
N HIS A 63 22.25 6.10 8.17
CA HIS A 63 21.65 5.41 9.31
C HIS A 63 21.75 3.89 9.25
N GLY A 64 22.37 3.31 8.21
CA GLY A 64 22.44 1.86 8.00
C GLY A 64 21.06 1.20 7.91
N ALA A 65 20.07 1.92 7.37
CA ALA A 65 18.68 1.50 7.31
C ALA A 65 18.29 1.00 5.91
N HIS A 66 17.59 -0.12 5.85
CA HIS A 66 17.07 -0.70 4.61
C HIS A 66 15.65 -0.21 4.33
N ALA A 67 15.33 -0.02 3.04
CA ALA A 67 13.99 0.35 2.60
C ALA A 67 13.60 -0.29 1.26
N ASN A 68 12.31 -0.55 1.10
CA ASN A 68 11.73 -1.07 -0.14
C ASN A 68 11.11 0.07 -0.96
N PHE A 69 11.41 0.13 -2.26
CA PHE A 69 10.85 1.12 -3.18
C PHE A 69 9.91 0.45 -4.17
N PHE A 70 8.65 0.87 -4.20
CA PHE A 70 7.66 0.40 -5.17
C PHE A 70 7.54 1.43 -6.30
N CYS A 71 8.31 1.21 -7.37
CA CYS A 71 8.34 2.07 -8.56
C CYS A 71 7.19 1.75 -9.53
N GLY A 72 6.60 2.79 -10.12
CA GLY A 72 5.66 2.63 -11.22
C GLY A 72 6.37 2.21 -12.53
N ARG A 73 5.64 1.56 -13.45
CA ARG A 73 6.15 1.05 -14.74
C ARG A 73 6.96 2.07 -15.57
N ARG A 74 6.62 3.35 -15.50
CA ARG A 74 7.30 4.42 -16.26
C ARG A 74 8.61 4.87 -15.62
N ALA A 75 8.71 4.75 -14.30
CA ALA A 75 9.82 5.26 -13.52
C ALA A 75 10.95 4.23 -13.35
N CYS A 76 10.61 2.93 -13.40
CA CYS A 76 11.59 1.84 -13.30
C CYS A 76 12.29 1.50 -14.63
N GLY A 77 11.92 2.14 -15.75
CA GLY A 77 12.58 1.92 -17.05
C GLY A 77 13.96 2.57 -17.17
N GLU A 78 14.24 3.59 -16.34
CA GLU A 78 15.48 4.37 -16.40
C GLU A 78 16.53 3.93 -15.36
N ALA A 79 16.14 3.14 -14.36
CA ALA A 79 17.01 2.69 -13.28
C ALA A 79 17.06 1.15 -13.26
N PRO A 80 18.26 0.52 -13.31
CA PRO A 80 18.36 -0.94 -13.29
C PRO A 80 17.74 -1.47 -12.00
N GLY A 81 16.98 -2.56 -12.11
CA GLY A 81 16.09 -3.05 -11.06
C GLY A 81 16.77 -3.27 -9.72
N HIS A 82 16.44 -2.45 -8.74
CA HIS A 82 16.77 -2.67 -7.33
C HIS A 82 15.59 -3.37 -6.66
N ARG A 83 15.55 -4.71 -6.78
CA ARG A 83 14.79 -5.54 -5.84
C ARG A 83 15.53 -5.45 -4.51
N ALA A 84 14.92 -4.78 -3.52
CA ALA A 84 15.55 -4.36 -2.27
C ALA A 84 16.78 -3.47 -2.51
N ALA A 85 16.65 -2.17 -2.23
CA ALA A 85 17.83 -1.33 -2.11
C ALA A 85 18.49 -1.68 -0.78
N ASP A 86 19.39 -2.67 -0.82
CA ASP A 86 20.33 -2.92 0.25
C ASP A 86 21.35 -1.78 0.22
N ALA A 87 21.28 -0.89 1.20
CA ALA A 87 22.37 0.02 1.54
C ALA A 87 23.27 -0.64 2.59
#